data_AF-A0A6I4R9F0-F1
#
_entry.id   AF-A0A6I4R9F0-F1
#
_cell.length_a   1.000
_cell.length_b   1.000
_cell.length_c   1.000
_cell.angle_alpha   90.00
_cell.angle_beta   90.00
_cell.angle_gamma   90.00
#
_symmetry.space_group_name_H-M   'P 1'
#
loop_
_entity.id
_entity.type
_entity.pdbx_description
1 polymer ?
#
loop_
_entity_poly.entity_id
_entity_poly.type
_entity_poly.pdbx_seq_one_letter_code
_entity_poly.pdbx_strand_id
1 'polypeptide(L)' 'MWEVLKKHLKAKKLTMVELSKMTGIHRNTIQNMRNERISFRNMVKIADALDVSLDEFRK' A
#
# COMPACT_ATOMS: atom_id res chain seq x y z
N MET A 1 -3.07 7.05 6.79
CA MET A 1 -2.29 5.93 6.18
C MET A 1 -3.10 4.74 5.63
N TRP A 2 -3.75 3.89 6.44
CA TRP A 2 -4.50 2.72 5.92
C TRP A 2 -5.77 3.08 5.12
N GLU A 3 -6.49 4.10 5.59
CA GLU A 3 -7.67 4.67 4.89
C GLU A 3 -7.30 5.21 3.51
N VAL A 4 -6.17 5.92 3.42
CA VAL A 4 -5.61 6.47 2.17
C VAL A 4 -5.28 5.33 1.21
N LEU A 5 -4.63 4.27 1.68
CA LEU A 5 -4.35 3.07 0.88
C LEU A 5 -5.64 2.48 0.29
N LYS A 6 -6.68 2.29 1.11
CA LYS A 6 -7.97 1.78 0.63
C LYS A 6 -8.61 2.71 -0.40
N LYS A 7 -8.50 4.02 -0.23
CA LYS A 7 -9.02 5.01 -1.16
C LYS A 7 -8.33 4.90 -2.53
N HIS A 8 -7.00 4.78 -2.56
CA HIS A 8 -6.25 4.56 -3.81
C HIS A 8 -6.56 3.21 -4.44
N LEU A 9 -6.64 2.13 -3.64
CA LEU A 9 -7.05 0.81 -4.12
C LEU A 9 -8.42 0.85 -4.78
N LYS A 10 -9.40 1.50 -4.13
CA LYS A 10 -10.75 1.66 -4.69
C LYS A 10 -10.76 2.53 -5.94
N ALA A 11 -10.00 3.62 -5.96
CA ALA A 11 -9.88 4.49 -7.13
C ALA A 11 -9.27 3.78 -8.34
N LYS A 12 -8.25 2.93 -8.13
CA LYS A 12 -7.60 2.14 -9.16
C LYS A 12 -8.28 0.79 -9.44
N LYS A 13 -9.40 0.49 -8.77
CA LYS A 13 -10.09 -0.82 -8.80
C LYS A 13 -9.15 -2.01 -8.52
N LEU A 14 -8.11 -1.78 -7.71
CA LEU A 14 -7.14 -2.80 -7.33
C LEU A 14 -7.58 -3.50 -6.06
N THR A 15 -7.39 -4.80 -6.04
CA THR A 15 -7.54 -5.60 -4.81
C THR A 15 -6.21 -5.67 -4.05
N MET A 16 -6.28 -5.97 -2.75
CA MET A 16 -5.07 -6.24 -1.96
C MET A 16 -4.21 -7.38 -2.52
N VAL A 17 -4.85 -8.35 -3.19
CA VAL A 17 -4.16 -9.47 -3.81
C VAL A 17 -3.37 -9.00 -5.03
N GLU A 18 -3.93 -8.12 -5.84
CA GLU A 18 -3.23 -7.54 -6.98
C GLU A 18 -2.10 -6.62 -6.54
N LEU A 19 -2.34 -5.78 -5.52
CA LEU A 19 -1.28 -4.97 -4.93
C LEU A 19 -0.13 -5.83 -4.40
N SER A 20 -0.45 -6.96 -3.75
CA SER A 20 0.56 -7.94 -3.31
C SER A 20 1.38 -8.50 -4.46
N LYS A 21 0.73 -8.84 -5.58
CA LYS A 21 1.41 -9.33 -6.80
C LYS A 21 2.29 -8.25 -7.46
N MET A 22 1.80 -7.02 -7.57
CA MET A 22 2.53 -5.90 -8.19
C MET A 22 3.74 -5.48 -7.36
N THR A 23 3.58 -5.39 -6.04
CA THR A 23 4.65 -4.93 -5.13
C THR A 23 5.64 -6.05 -4.76
N GLY A 24 5.26 -7.30 -4.98
CA GLY A 24 5.97 -8.47 -4.47
C GLY A 24 5.95 -8.57 -2.94
N ILE A 25 5.08 -7.82 -2.26
CA ILE A 25 4.94 -7.85 -0.80
C ILE A 25 3.82 -8.82 -0.46
N HIS A 26 4.05 -9.69 0.53
CA HIS A 26 3.00 -10.60 1.00
C HIS A 26 1.77 -9.82 1.47
N ARG A 27 0.58 -10.29 1.07
CA ARG A 27 -0.71 -9.72 1.49
C ARG A 27 -0.78 -9.50 3.01
N ASN A 28 -0.23 -10.42 3.79
CA ASN A 28 -0.22 -10.34 5.25
C ASN A 28 0.58 -9.13 5.76
N THR A 29 1.73 -8.83 5.15
CA THR A 29 2.54 -7.65 5.45
C THR A 29 1.79 -6.35 5.11
N ILE A 30 1.06 -6.34 3.99
CA ILE A 30 0.21 -5.19 3.62
C ILE A 30 -0.94 -5.04 4.63
N GLN A 31 -1.56 -6.14 5.08
CA GLN A 31 -2.61 -6.10 6.10
C GLN A 31 -2.08 -5.63 7.46
N ASN A 32 -0.88 -6.05 7.86
CA ASN A 32 -0.23 -5.62 9.09
C ASN A 32 0.06 -4.12 9.09
N MET A 33 0.22 -3.49 7.92
CA MET A 33 0.37 -2.02 7.80
C MET A 33 -0.80 -1.23 8.43
N ARG A 34 -1.94 -1.87 8.70
CA ARG A 34 -3.05 -1.29 9.46
C ARG A 34 -2.73 -1.09 10.94
N ASN A 35 -1.97 -2.01 11.54
CA ASN A 35 -1.73 -2.07 12.99
C ASN A 35 -0.25 -1.83 13.35
N GLU A 36 0.67 -2.12 12.44
CA GLU A 36 2.12 -2.02 12.61
C GLU A 36 2.73 -1.00 11.63
N ARG A 37 3.84 -0.40 12.06
CA ARG A 37 4.67 0.43 11.20
C ARG A 37 5.36 -0.44 10.16
N ILE A 38 4.98 -0.26 8.90
CA ILE A 38 5.68 -0.86 7.77
C ILE A 38 7.05 -0.20 7.56
N SER A 39 8.05 -0.99 7.16
CA SER A 39 9.36 -0.46 6.79
C SER A 39 9.24 0.48 5.59
N PHE A 40 9.99 1.59 5.61
CA PHE A 40 10.00 2.59 4.55
C PHE A 40 10.18 1.98 3.15
N ARG A 41 11.08 0.98 3.02
CA ARG A 41 11.33 0.25 1.77
C ARG A 41 10.07 -0.40 1.18
N ASN A 42 9.22 -0.99 2.03
CA ASN A 42 7.99 -1.62 1.58
C ASN A 42 6.92 -0.57 1.25
N MET A 43 6.89 0.54 2.00
CA MET A 43 6.02 1.66 1.66
C MET A 43 6.37 2.28 0.31
N VAL A 44 7.67 2.44 0.00
CA VAL A 44 8.14 2.93 -1.31
C VAL A 44 7.64 2.01 -2.42
N LYS A 45 7.75 0.68 -2.27
CA LYS A 45 7.22 -0.28 -3.26
C LYS A 45 5.72 -0.18 -3.46
N ILE A 46 4.95 0.02 -2.37
CA ILE A 46 3.50 0.19 -2.45
C ILE A 46 3.15 1.48 -3.18
N ALA A 47 3.84 2.57 -2.86
CA ALA A 47 3.66 3.87 -3.48
C ALA A 47 4.00 3.83 -4.98
N ASP A 48 5.11 3.19 -5.34
CA ASP A 48 5.56 2.96 -6.71
C ASP A 48 4.55 2.12 -7.51
N ALA A 49 4.09 0.98 -6.95
CA ALA A 49 3.09 0.13 -7.60
C ALA A 49 1.72 0.80 -7.74
N LEU A 50 1.38 1.70 -6.81
CA LEU A 50 0.15 2.49 -6.88
C LEU A 50 0.34 3.77 -7.70
N ASP A 51 1.55 4.08 -8.16
CA ASP A 51 1.90 5.34 -8.83
C ASP A 51 1.36 6.57 -8.06
N VAL A 52 1.63 6.60 -6.75
CA VAL A 52 1.22 7.67 -5.83
C VAL A 52 2.42 8.14 -5.02
N SER A 53 2.41 9.40 -4.61
CA SER A 53 3.46 9.93 -3.74
C SER A 53 3.35 9.34 -2.33
N LEU A 54 4.51 9.01 -1.74
CA LEU A 54 4.64 8.62 -0.33
C LEU A 54 4.05 9.65 0.64
N ASP A 55 4.03 10.91 0.24
CA ASP A 55 3.55 12.00 1.09
C ASP A 55 2.03 11.93 1.33
N GLU A 56 1.26 11.32 0.40
CA GLU A 56 -0.17 11.04 0.58
C GLU A 56 -0.43 10.16 1.81
N PHE A 57 0.53 9.29 2.16
CA PHE A 57 0.43 8.40 3.32
C PHE A 57 0.80 9.07 4.64
N ARG A 58 1.44 10.26 4.61
CA ARG A 58 1.86 11.02 5.81
C ARG A 58 0.76 11.90 6.41
N LYS A 59 -0.32 12.16 5.67
CA LYS A 59 -1.52 12.86 6.17
C LYS A 59 -2.49 11.94 6.91
#